data_AF-A0A2X2WQF4-F1
#
_entry.id   AF-A0A2X2WQF4-F1
#
_cell.length_a   1.000
_cell.length_b   1.000
_cell.length_c   1.000
_cell.angle_alpha   90.00
_cell.angle_beta   90.00
_cell.angle_gamma   90.00
#
_symmetry.space_group_name_H-M   'P 1'
#
loop_
_entity.id
_entity.type
_entity.pdbx_description
1 polymer ?
#
loop_
_entity_poly.entity_id
_entity_poly.type
_entity_poly.pdbx_seq_one_letter_code
_entity_poly.pdbx_strand_id
1 'polypeptide(L)'
;MDISLNDQFLQAFSLNSTQESNRLLLRLPVLQGLIDGKTDVSIPALKLGAMNQLRFDFQYMNPMPGGSVDNCVTFQPVQNHVVIGDDSTIDFSKYYHFIAMPDLRAFANAGFPFSRMADLSETIAVMPKNPNEAQMETLLDVTGTIGAQTGFPSINLNITGR
;
A
#
# COMPACT_ATOMS: atom_id res chain seq x y z
N MET A 1 14.74 -6.50 -3.28
CA MET A 1 13.49 -5.93 -2.76
C MET A 1 12.40 -6.41 -3.66
N ASP A 2 11.48 -7.17 -3.10
CA ASP A 2 10.37 -7.75 -3.85
C ASP A 2 9.12 -6.98 -3.48
N ILE A 3 8.32 -6.64 -4.49
CA ILE A 3 7.07 -5.89 -4.32
C ILE A 3 5.93 -6.80 -4.74
N SER A 4 4.94 -6.94 -3.85
CA SER A 4 3.74 -7.72 -4.10
C SER A 4 2.48 -6.94 -3.79
N LEU A 5 1.43 -7.19 -4.56
CA LEU A 5 0.10 -6.61 -4.39
C LEU A 5 -0.91 -7.73 -4.27
N ASN A 6 -1.70 -7.74 -3.19
CA ASN A 6 -2.70 -8.78 -2.92
C ASN A 6 -2.10 -10.19 -3.01
N ASP A 7 -0.92 -10.37 -2.37
CA ASP A 7 -0.10 -11.58 -2.37
C ASP A 7 0.43 -12.04 -3.74
N GLN A 8 0.27 -11.22 -4.78
CA GLN A 8 0.85 -11.48 -6.10
C GLN A 8 2.10 -10.65 -6.31
N PHE A 9 3.19 -11.33 -6.66
CA PHE A 9 4.44 -10.70 -7.05
C PHE A 9 4.23 -9.75 -8.25
N LEU A 10 4.74 -8.53 -8.13
CA LEU A 10 4.74 -7.54 -9.19
C LEU A 10 6.13 -7.43 -9.82
N GLN A 11 7.13 -7.08 -9.00
CA GLN A 11 8.47 -6.77 -9.49
C GLN A 11 9.51 -6.91 -8.38
N ALA A 12 10.74 -7.22 -8.76
CA ALA A 12 11.89 -7.25 -7.87
C ALA A 12 12.95 -6.24 -8.34
N PHE A 13 13.59 -5.59 -7.37
CA PHE A 13 14.70 -4.67 -7.57
C PHE A 13 15.93 -5.19 -6.84
N SER A 14 17.10 -5.12 -7.49
CA SER A 14 18.39 -5.39 -6.85
C SER A 14 18.70 -4.28 -5.84
N LEU A 15 19.01 -4.67 -4.61
CA LEU A 15 19.41 -3.74 -3.55
C LEU A 15 20.93 -3.55 -3.64
N ASN A 16 21.36 -2.52 -4.36
CA ASN A 16 22.78 -2.17 -4.47
C ASN A 16 23.17 -1.24 -3.31
N SER A 17 24.26 -1.56 -2.61
CA SER A 17 24.82 -0.67 -1.60
C SER A 17 25.37 0.59 -2.26
N THR A 18 24.93 1.77 -1.80
CA THR A 18 25.45 3.08 -2.23
C THR A 18 26.77 3.45 -1.55
N GLN A 19 27.36 2.56 -0.74
CA GLN A 19 28.72 2.79 -0.25
C GLN A 19 29.68 2.81 -1.44
N GLU A 20 30.26 3.99 -1.71
CA GLU A 20 31.43 4.27 -2.55
C GLU A 20 32.57 3.29 -2.21
N SER A 21 32.44 2.07 -2.71
CA SER A 21 33.43 1.03 -2.57
C SER A 21 34.29 1.12 -3.81
N ASN A 22 35.48 1.71 -3.64
CA ASN A 22 36.51 1.88 -4.65
C ASN A 22 37.05 0.51 -5.12
N ARG A 23 36.19 -0.30 -5.76
CA ARG A 23 36.49 -1.65 -6.25
C ARG A 23 36.36 -1.63 -7.76
N LEU A 24 37.49 -1.89 -8.41
CA LEU A 24 37.61 -2.12 -9.84
C LEU A 24 36.60 -3.21 -10.26
N LEU A 25 35.47 -2.78 -10.84
CA LEU A 25 34.48 -3.66 -11.43
C LEU A 25 34.84 -3.85 -12.90
N LEU A 26 35.27 -5.06 -13.25
CA LEU A 26 35.30 -5.54 -14.63
C LEU A 26 33.86 -5.55 -15.15
N ARG A 27 33.48 -4.47 -15.86
CA ARG A 27 32.18 -4.35 -16.51
C ARG A 27 32.16 -5.26 -17.75
N LEU A 28 31.54 -6.44 -17.62
CA LEU A 28 31.00 -7.11 -18.81
C LEU A 28 29.76 -6.34 -19.27
N PRO A 29 29.70 -5.86 -20.53
CA PRO A 29 28.55 -5.13 -21.03
C PRO A 29 27.44 -6.14 -21.33
N VAL A 30 26.55 -6.35 -20.37
CA VAL A 30 25.26 -6.97 -20.64
C VAL A 30 24.26 -5.84 -20.86
N LEU A 31 23.81 -5.74 -22.12
CA LEU A 31 22.72 -4.93 -22.67
C LEU A 31 22.16 -3.84 -21.74
N GLN A 32 22.58 -2.60 -22.04
CA GLN A 32 22.12 -1.35 -21.46
C GLN A 32 20.60 -1.21 -21.58
N GLY A 33 19.90 -1.28 -20.45
CA GLY A 33 18.46 -0.98 -20.39
C GLY A 33 17.85 -0.92 -18.99
N LEU A 34 18.57 -1.34 -17.94
CA LEU A 34 18.01 -1.56 -16.59
C LEU A 34 18.72 -0.76 -15.48
N ILE A 35 19.40 0.34 -15.82
CA ILE A 35 20.10 1.19 -14.84
C ILE A 35 19.50 2.61 -14.86
N ASP A 36 18.18 2.74 -14.94
CA ASP A 36 17.53 3.96 -14.46
C ASP A 36 17.23 3.70 -12.98
N GLY A 37 17.73 4.57 -12.09
CA GLY A 37 17.52 4.47 -10.64
C GLY A 37 16.07 4.74 -10.21
N LYS A 38 15.12 4.55 -11.13
CA LYS A 38 13.70 4.76 -10.93
C LYS A 38 13.06 3.43 -10.58
N THR A 39 12.64 3.31 -9.34
CA THR A 39 11.90 2.17 -8.80
C THR A 39 10.41 2.28 -9.10
N ASP A 40 10.06 2.67 -10.32
CA ASP A 40 8.67 2.79 -10.74
C ASP A 40 8.09 1.38 -10.97
N VAL A 41 6.99 1.06 -10.28
CA VAL A 41 6.26 -0.20 -10.46
C VAL A 41 4.89 0.12 -11.05
N SER A 42 4.62 -0.42 -12.23
CA SER A 42 3.29 -0.31 -12.83
C SER A 42 2.35 -1.35 -12.19
N ILE A 43 1.23 -0.89 -11.63
CA ILE A 43 0.21 -1.76 -11.02
C ILE A 43 -0.84 -2.13 -12.09
N PRO A 44 -1.10 -3.41 -12.39
CA PRO A 44 -2.16 -3.75 -13.33
C PRO A 44 -3.54 -3.37 -12.79
N ALA A 45 -4.32 -2.58 -13.53
CA ALA A 45 -5.64 -2.08 -13.10
C ALA A 45 -6.60 -3.19 -12.67
N LEU A 46 -6.55 -4.35 -13.32
CA LEU A 46 -7.44 -5.48 -13.07
C LEU A 46 -7.12 -6.22 -11.76
N LYS A 47 -6.00 -5.91 -11.09
CA LYS A 47 -5.61 -6.53 -9.81
C LYS A 47 -6.02 -5.72 -8.58
N LEU A 48 -6.60 -4.54 -8.78
CA LEU A 48 -7.04 -3.67 -7.69
C LEU A 48 -8.46 -4.02 -7.26
N GLY A 49 -8.63 -4.32 -5.98
CA GLY A 49 -9.92 -4.50 -5.31
C GLY A 49 -10.32 -3.26 -4.50
N ALA A 50 -11.37 -3.39 -3.68
CA ALA A 50 -11.78 -2.36 -2.73
C ALA A 50 -10.73 -2.12 -1.63
N MET A 51 -10.13 -3.21 -1.14
CA MET A 51 -8.99 -3.18 -0.22
C MET A 51 -7.80 -3.81 -0.93
N ASN A 52 -6.64 -3.15 -0.86
CA ASN A 52 -5.42 -3.61 -1.50
C ASN A 52 -4.27 -3.59 -0.49
N GLN A 53 -3.50 -4.67 -0.46
CA GLN A 53 -2.30 -4.75 0.37
C GLN A 53 -1.06 -4.73 -0.52
N LEU A 54 -0.25 -3.68 -0.38
CA LEU A 54 1.06 -3.57 -0.99
C LEU A 54 2.13 -3.99 0.03
N ARG A 55 2.92 -5.03 -0.29
CA ARG A 55 3.98 -5.55 0.58
C ARG A 55 5.34 -5.40 -0.09
N PHE A 56 6.29 -4.90 0.69
CA PHE A 56 7.70 -4.75 0.31
C PHE A 56 8.54 -5.70 1.15
N ASP A 57 9.14 -6.69 0.50
CA ASP A 57 9.98 -7.70 1.14
C ASP A 57 11.47 -7.40 0.85
N PHE A 58 12.27 -7.20 1.90
CA PHE A 58 13.69 -6.87 1.80
C PHE A 58 14.53 -8.06 2.23
N GLN A 59 15.20 -8.70 1.26
CA GLN A 59 16.14 -9.79 1.53
C GLN A 59 17.57 -9.30 1.37
N TYR A 60 18.37 -9.48 2.43
CA TYR A 60 19.80 -9.15 2.42
C TYR A 60 20.61 -10.40 2.70
N MET A 61 21.64 -10.61 1.90
CA MET A 61 22.72 -11.53 2.21
C MET A 61 23.98 -10.69 2.30
N ASN A 62 24.38 -10.32 3.52
CA ASN A 62 25.71 -9.77 3.79
C ASN A 62 26.56 -10.90 4.39
N PRO A 63 27.12 -11.81 3.57
CA PRO A 63 28.00 -12.83 4.10
C PRO A 63 29.29 -12.16 4.58
N MET A 64 29.46 -12.00 5.89
CA MET A 64 30.79 -11.87 6.46
C MET A 64 31.34 -13.29 6.61
N PRO A 65 32.39 -13.68 5.85
CA PRO A 65 32.99 -14.99 6.03
C PRO A 65 33.69 -15.04 7.39
N GLY A 66 33.12 -15.79 8.34
CA GLY A 66 33.82 -16.22 9.55
C GLY A 66 34.23 -17.68 9.41
N GLY A 67 35.54 -17.96 9.36
CA GLY A 67 36.09 -19.33 9.29
C GLY A 67 37.28 -19.50 8.34
N SER A 68 38.01 -20.62 8.47
CA SER A 68 39.00 -21.13 7.50
C SER A 68 38.36 -22.26 6.68
N VAL A 69 38.96 -22.70 5.58
CA VAL A 69 38.52 -23.91 4.83
C VAL A 69 38.41 -25.15 5.75
N ASP A 70 39.14 -25.15 6.87
CA ASP A 70 39.17 -26.22 7.87
C ASP A 70 38.06 -26.13 8.94
N ASN A 71 37.26 -25.06 8.99
CA ASN A 71 36.19 -24.86 9.97
C ASN A 71 34.91 -24.32 9.31
N CYS A 72 33.75 -24.81 9.76
CA CYS A 72 32.43 -24.45 9.23
C CYS A 72 32.27 -22.93 9.07
N VAL A 73 32.01 -22.45 7.85
CA VAL A 73 31.88 -21.01 7.58
C VAL A 73 30.60 -20.52 8.23
N THR A 74 30.72 -19.64 9.22
CA THR A 74 29.57 -19.01 9.86
C THR A 74 29.28 -17.68 9.17
N PHE A 75 28.04 -17.52 8.72
CA PHE A 75 27.55 -16.27 8.17
C PHE A 75 26.80 -15.53 9.28
N GLN A 76 27.29 -14.36 9.67
CA GLN A 76 26.56 -13.48 10.58
C GLN A 76 25.66 -12.53 9.77
N PRO A 77 24.33 -12.55 9.96
CA PRO A 77 23.45 -11.56 9.36
C PRO A 77 23.77 -10.18 9.94
N VAL A 78 24.23 -9.26 9.10
CA VAL A 78 24.35 -7.84 9.48
C VAL A 78 22.94 -7.23 9.47
N GLN A 79 22.56 -6.53 10.56
CA GLN A 79 21.28 -5.82 10.60
C GLN A 79 21.29 -4.67 9.59
N ASN A 80 20.43 -4.77 8.58
CA ASN A 80 20.16 -3.68 7.65
C ASN A 80 18.83 -3.02 8.03
N HIS A 81 18.80 -1.70 8.03
CA HIS A 81 17.59 -0.91 8.21
C HIS A 81 17.17 -0.35 6.85
N VAL A 82 15.88 -0.44 6.54
CA VAL A 82 15.32 0.09 5.31
C VAL A 82 14.19 1.04 5.63
N VAL A 83 14.13 2.13 4.89
CA VAL A 83 13.09 3.14 5.02
C VAL A 83 12.52 3.37 3.63
N ILE A 84 11.19 3.41 3.53
CA ILE A 84 10.50 3.92 2.34
C ILE A 84 10.54 5.44 2.47
N GLY A 85 11.14 6.12 1.49
CA GLY A 85 11.30 7.57 1.55
C GLY A 85 9.95 8.29 1.58
N ASP A 86 9.88 9.39 2.32
CA ASP A 86 8.66 10.21 2.47
C ASP A 86 8.19 10.84 1.14
N ASP A 87 9.06 10.86 0.13
CA ASP A 87 8.80 11.31 -1.25
C ASP A 87 8.25 10.20 -2.16
N SER A 88 8.08 8.98 -1.64
CA SER A 88 7.45 7.88 -2.39
C SER A 88 5.98 8.20 -2.62
N THR A 89 5.55 8.18 -3.88
CA THR A 89 4.16 8.49 -4.26
C THR A 89 3.51 7.31 -4.98
N ILE A 90 2.18 7.21 -4.85
CA ILE A 90 1.36 6.27 -5.61
C ILE A 90 0.46 7.10 -6.51
N ASP A 91 0.64 7.00 -7.83
CA ASP A 91 -0.13 7.76 -8.82
C ASP A 91 -1.22 6.90 -9.46
N PHE A 92 -2.48 7.23 -9.17
CA PHE A 92 -3.66 6.62 -9.78
C PHE A 92 -4.32 7.49 -10.88
N SER A 93 -3.72 8.62 -11.27
CA SER A 93 -4.32 9.62 -12.17
C SER A 93 -4.72 9.07 -13.54
N LYS A 94 -4.05 8.01 -14.01
CA LYS A 94 -4.30 7.38 -15.32
C LYS A 94 -5.26 6.19 -15.28
N TYR A 95 -5.77 5.83 -14.11
CA TYR A 95 -6.77 4.77 -14.00
C TYR A 95 -8.16 5.37 -14.21
N TYR A 96 -8.82 4.93 -15.28
CA TYR A 96 -10.22 5.23 -15.49
C TYR A 96 -11.06 4.40 -14.52
N HIS A 97 -11.62 5.05 -13.50
CA HIS A 97 -12.52 4.41 -12.56
C HIS A 97 -13.97 4.70 -13.00
N PHE A 98 -14.63 3.69 -13.56
CA PHE A 98 -16.06 3.75 -13.85
C PHE A 98 -16.78 2.68 -13.05
N ILE A 99 -17.79 3.10 -12.30
CA ILE A 99 -18.76 2.22 -11.66
C ILE A 99 -20.15 2.81 -11.89
N ALA A 100 -21.10 1.96 -12.31
CA ALA A 100 -22.48 2.37 -12.44
C ALA A 100 -23.09 2.56 -11.05
N MET A 101 -23.73 3.71 -10.80
CA MET A 101 -24.31 4.03 -9.50
C MET A 101 -25.84 4.04 -9.57
N PRO A 102 -26.56 3.63 -8.51
CA PRO A 102 -26.06 3.12 -7.22
C PRO A 102 -25.62 1.64 -7.27
N ASP A 103 -24.51 1.30 -6.61
CA ASP A 103 -24.02 -0.08 -6.46
C ASP A 103 -23.98 -0.49 -4.98
N LEU A 104 -24.85 -1.43 -4.59
CA LEU A 104 -24.97 -1.88 -3.20
C LEU A 104 -23.75 -2.70 -2.75
N ARG A 105 -23.10 -3.41 -3.67
CA ARG A 105 -21.94 -4.24 -3.35
C ARG A 105 -20.73 -3.34 -3.02
N ALA A 106 -20.56 -2.24 -3.74
CA ALA A 106 -19.53 -1.25 -3.47
C ALA A 106 -19.75 -0.55 -2.12
N PHE A 107 -21.00 -0.22 -1.80
CA PHE A 107 -21.34 0.32 -0.48
C PHE A 107 -21.07 -0.68 0.64
N ALA A 108 -21.55 -1.93 0.53
CA ALA A 108 -21.41 -2.92 1.59
C ALA A 108 -19.95 -3.33 1.86
N ASN A 109 -19.11 -3.44 0.81
CA ASN A 109 -17.73 -3.93 0.96
C ASN A 109 -16.69 -2.81 1.15
N ALA A 110 -17.02 -1.58 0.75
CA ALA A 110 -16.04 -0.50 0.70
C ALA A 110 -16.56 0.86 1.20
N GLY A 111 -17.84 0.97 1.58
CA GLY A 111 -18.46 2.26 1.92
C GLY A 111 -18.57 3.22 0.74
N PHE A 112 -18.26 2.76 -0.48
CA PHE A 112 -18.20 3.60 -1.66
C PHE A 112 -19.63 4.00 -2.09
N PRO A 113 -19.88 5.27 -2.47
CA PRO A 113 -18.92 6.33 -2.80
C PRO A 113 -18.55 7.23 -1.62
N PHE A 114 -19.15 7.01 -0.45
CA PHE A 114 -19.04 7.90 0.71
C PHE A 114 -17.66 7.82 1.37
N SER A 115 -17.02 6.65 1.31
CA SER A 115 -15.65 6.41 1.76
C SER A 115 -14.56 7.03 0.88
N ARG A 116 -14.91 7.79 -0.18
CA ARG A 116 -13.93 8.48 -1.03
C ARG A 116 -13.01 9.38 -0.21
N MET A 117 -13.60 10.09 0.76
CA MET A 117 -12.86 10.80 1.80
C MET A 117 -12.91 9.95 3.05
N ALA A 118 -11.74 9.52 3.55
CA ALA A 118 -11.65 8.58 4.66
C ALA A 118 -12.30 9.09 5.97
N ASP A 119 -12.40 10.41 6.11
CA ASP A 119 -13.01 11.13 7.23
C ASP A 119 -14.51 11.45 7.04
N LEU A 120 -15.08 11.03 5.91
CA LEU A 120 -16.45 11.33 5.47
C LEU A 120 -16.78 12.82 5.27
N SER A 121 -15.78 13.67 5.06
CA SER A 121 -15.93 15.13 4.92
C SER A 121 -16.89 15.59 3.81
N GLU A 122 -17.08 14.79 2.77
CA GLU A 122 -18.00 15.09 1.66
C GLU A 122 -19.32 14.28 1.73
N THR A 123 -19.62 13.70 2.89
CA THR A 123 -20.82 12.88 3.09
C THR A 123 -21.80 13.56 4.02
N ILE A 124 -23.10 13.42 3.73
CA ILE A 124 -24.19 13.89 4.57
C ILE A 124 -25.07 12.69 4.96
N ALA A 125 -25.27 12.49 6.26
CA ALA A 125 -26.27 11.59 6.80
C ALA A 125 -27.58 12.34 7.04
N VAL A 126 -28.66 11.88 6.42
CA VAL A 126 -30.00 12.45 6.62
C VAL A 126 -30.73 11.62 7.65
N MET A 127 -31.10 12.24 8.77
CA MET A 127 -31.86 11.61 9.85
C MET A 127 -33.20 12.31 10.09
N PRO A 128 -34.19 11.64 10.69
CA PRO A 128 -35.38 12.31 11.21
C PRO A 128 -35.00 13.30 12.31
N LYS A 129 -35.79 14.38 12.47
CA LYS A 129 -35.58 15.37 13.56
C LYS A 129 -35.52 14.76 14.97
N ASN A 130 -36.28 13.70 15.20
CA ASN A 130 -36.28 12.93 16.44
C ASN A 130 -35.96 11.46 16.11
N PRO A 131 -34.67 11.08 16.02
CA PRO A 131 -34.30 9.71 15.70
C PRO A 131 -34.67 8.79 16.86
N ASN A 132 -35.17 7.60 16.54
CA ASN A 132 -35.33 6.53 17.52
C ASN A 132 -33.99 5.77 17.74
N GLU A 133 -33.95 4.89 18.73
CA GLU A 133 -32.76 4.13 19.09
C GLU A 133 -32.20 3.32 17.92
N ALA A 134 -33.07 2.61 17.18
CA ALA A 134 -32.67 1.82 16.00
C ALA A 134 -32.05 2.69 14.88
N GLN A 135 -32.53 3.91 14.69
CA GLN A 135 -31.97 4.85 13.70
C GLN A 135 -30.59 5.35 14.11
N MET A 136 -30.40 5.63 15.40
CA MET A 136 -29.09 6.01 15.92
C MET A 136 -28.09 4.86 15.83
N GLU A 137 -28.52 3.65 16.18
CA GLU A 137 -27.72 2.43 16.04
C GLU A 137 -27.29 2.21 14.60
N THR A 138 -28.23 2.33 13.65
CA THR A 138 -27.93 2.19 12.21
C THR A 138 -26.91 3.23 11.74
N LEU A 139 -27.05 4.49 12.16
CA LEU A 139 -26.09 5.54 11.79
C LEU A 139 -24.68 5.21 12.33
N LEU A 140 -24.60 4.81 13.60
CA LEU A 140 -23.32 4.50 14.24
C LEU A 140 -22.68 3.24 13.64
N ASP A 141 -23.48 2.22 13.32
CA ASP A 141 -23.01 0.99 12.70
C ASP A 141 -22.47 1.24 11.28
N VAL A 142 -23.20 2.01 10.47
CA VAL A 142 -22.75 2.38 9.12
C VAL A 142 -21.47 3.20 9.19
N THR A 143 -21.41 4.23 10.04
CA THR A 143 -20.23 5.11 10.12
C THR A 143 -19.03 4.42 10.76
N GLY A 144 -19.25 3.50 11.69
CA GLY A 144 -18.22 2.64 12.27
C GLY A 144 -17.67 1.63 11.26
N THR A 145 -18.55 0.99 10.50
CA THR A 145 -18.16 0.04 9.44
C THR A 145 -17.34 0.74 8.35
N ILE A 146 -17.77 1.91 7.89
CA ILE A 146 -17.00 2.68 6.89
C ILE A 146 -15.65 3.10 7.47
N GLY A 147 -15.60 3.59 8.71
CA GLY A 147 -14.33 3.98 9.35
C GLY A 147 -13.36 2.79 9.55
N ALA A 148 -13.88 1.60 9.81
CA ALA A 148 -13.08 0.38 9.88
C ALA A 148 -12.50 -0.02 8.50
N GLN A 149 -13.26 0.20 7.43
CA GLN A 149 -12.80 -0.08 6.06
C GLN A 149 -11.75 0.94 5.57
N THR A 150 -11.91 2.23 5.90
CA THR A 150 -10.97 3.29 5.51
C THR A 150 -9.75 3.37 6.43
N GLY A 151 -9.84 2.82 7.65
CA GLY A 151 -8.81 2.94 8.68
C GLY A 151 -8.74 4.34 9.32
N PHE A 152 -9.75 5.18 9.08
CA PHE A 152 -9.82 6.54 9.61
C PHE A 152 -11.21 6.81 10.21
N PRO A 153 -11.30 7.47 11.38
CA PRO A 153 -12.60 7.74 12.00
C PRO A 153 -13.42 8.76 11.21
N SER A 154 -14.74 8.56 11.20
CA SER A 154 -15.76 9.39 10.55
C SER A 154 -15.98 10.76 11.23
N ILE A 155 -14.93 11.57 11.35
CA ILE A 155 -14.91 12.82 12.14
C ILE A 155 -15.56 14.02 11.45
N ASN A 156 -15.65 14.02 10.12
CA ASN A 156 -16.13 15.15 9.34
C ASN A 156 -17.50 14.89 8.67
N LEU A 157 -18.24 13.89 9.16
CA LEU A 157 -19.59 13.58 8.70
C LEU A 157 -20.58 14.69 9.09
N ASN A 158 -21.33 15.19 8.12
CA ASN A 158 -22.42 16.13 8.39
C ASN A 158 -23.75 15.38 8.60
N ILE A 159 -24.50 15.72 9.65
CA ILE A 159 -25.81 15.12 9.95
C ILE A 159 -26.87 16.20 9.82
N THR A 160 -27.88 15.96 8.98
CA THR A 160 -29.00 16.89 8.78
C THR A 160 -30.34 16.25 9.10
N GLY A 161 -31.26 17.06 9.64
CA GLY A 161 -32.60 16.64 10.02
C GLY A 161 -33.62 16.88 8.90
N ARG A 162 -34.46 15.89 8.57
CA ARG A 162 -35.67 16.08 7.76
C ARG A 162 -36.92 16.09 8.64
#